data_AF-A0A951QI25-F1
#
_entry.id   AF-A0A951QI25-F1
#
_cell.length_a   1.000
_cell.length_b   1.000
_cell.length_c   1.000
_cell.angle_alpha   90.00
_cell.angle_beta   90.00
_cell.angle_gamma   90.00
#
_symmetry.space_group_name_H-M   'P 1'
#
loop_
_entity.id
_entity.type
_entity.pdbx_description
1 polymer ?
#
loop_
_entity_poly.entity_id
_entity_poly.type
_entity_poly.pdbx_seq_one_letter_code
_entity_poly.pdbx_strand_id
1 'polypeptide(L)'
;MYDLTKFTLKNMTECGADLRKLGSGADSMEEVSDRIVRYLYEQFVDEQTDRPAFALVRFFKTHLYGELEASLQQHLTAASPDQPSDVLKCLTLLATVGDQPAWNSRYASEGHQVIPLASEQIVAQSPMISQLIKQFGLETSSVLSPDPELLVDLEQKTFNVFHVPAAIASPYVPAQQEFVIPCGIQSVLGFGGMLPSGNIIAVILFSKVPISRNTADMFKTLALNTKMAVLPFDRGTIFRK
;
A
#
# COMPACT_ATOMS: atom_id res chain seq x y z
N MET A 1 4.04 14.87 -15.08
CA MET A 1 2.68 14.31 -15.13
C MET A 1 2.64 13.15 -16.13
N TYR A 2 1.89 12.11 -15.79
CA TYR A 2 1.85 10.82 -16.45
C TYR A 2 0.40 10.37 -16.69
N ASP A 3 0.14 9.77 -17.83
CA ASP A 3 -1.13 9.10 -18.14
C ASP A 3 -0.94 7.57 -18.02
N LEU A 4 -1.80 6.90 -17.24
CA LEU A 4 -1.76 5.45 -17.05
C LEU A 4 -2.07 4.66 -18.34
N THR A 5 -2.89 5.23 -19.22
CA THR A 5 -3.30 4.60 -20.48
C THR A 5 -2.20 4.65 -21.54
N LYS A 6 -1.25 5.57 -21.39
CA LYS A 6 -0.10 5.79 -22.28
C LYS A 6 1.24 5.70 -21.56
N PHE A 7 1.28 5.05 -20.39
CA PHE A 7 2.47 4.99 -19.55
C PHE A 7 3.59 4.22 -20.25
N THR A 8 4.72 4.88 -20.48
CA THR A 8 5.87 4.30 -21.20
C THR A 8 7.01 3.90 -20.25
N LEU A 9 7.98 3.12 -20.75
CA LEU A 9 9.20 2.79 -20.02
C LEU A 9 10.02 4.04 -19.64
N LYS A 10 9.98 5.09 -20.48
CA LYS A 10 10.62 6.37 -20.17
C LYS A 10 9.94 7.01 -18.95
N ASN A 11 8.60 7.11 -18.97
CA ASN A 11 7.82 7.64 -17.85
C ASN A 11 8.06 6.83 -16.57
N MET A 12 8.13 5.51 -16.67
CA MET A 12 8.46 4.62 -15.54
C MET A 12 9.84 4.92 -14.96
N THR A 13 10.84 5.13 -15.81
CA THR A 13 12.22 5.44 -15.37
C THR A 13 12.30 6.80 -14.68
N GLU A 14 11.65 7.82 -15.24
CA GLU A 14 11.57 9.17 -14.66
C GLU A 14 10.84 9.16 -13.32
N CYS A 15 9.64 8.54 -13.27
CA CYS A 15 8.86 8.37 -12.05
C CYS A 15 9.63 7.62 -10.97
N GLY A 16 10.32 6.54 -11.33
CA GLY A 16 11.16 5.78 -10.40
C GLY A 16 12.31 6.59 -9.82
N ALA A 17 12.99 7.40 -10.66
CA ALA A 17 14.09 8.26 -10.22
C ALA A 17 13.62 9.33 -9.22
N ASP A 18 12.43 9.88 -9.40
CA ASP A 18 11.84 10.84 -8.47
C ASP A 18 11.41 10.18 -7.17
N LEU A 19 10.68 9.05 -7.23
CA LEU A 19 10.26 8.29 -6.05
C LEU A 19 11.45 7.97 -5.14
N ARG A 20 12.58 7.53 -5.71
CA ARG A 20 13.79 7.21 -4.96
C ARG A 20 14.34 8.40 -4.17
N LYS A 21 14.17 9.63 -4.66
CA LYS A 21 14.67 10.86 -4.01
C LYS A 21 13.78 11.34 -2.87
N LEU A 22 12.50 10.92 -2.82
CA LEU A 22 11.52 11.41 -1.85
C LEU A 22 11.90 11.11 -0.38
N GLY A 23 12.74 10.08 -0.17
CA GLY A 23 13.29 9.76 1.15
C GLY A 23 14.34 10.75 1.68
N SER A 24 14.87 11.63 0.82
CA SER A 24 15.96 12.54 1.20
C SER A 24 15.49 13.59 2.22
N GLY A 25 16.21 13.71 3.33
CA GLY A 25 15.91 14.70 4.37
C GLY A 25 14.54 14.49 5.02
N ALA A 26 14.04 13.26 5.06
CA ALA A 26 12.88 12.91 5.87
C ALA A 26 13.33 12.39 7.25
N ASP A 27 12.50 12.60 8.26
CA ASP A 27 12.79 12.20 9.65
C ASP A 27 12.09 10.89 10.04
N SER A 28 11.14 10.40 9.24
CA SER A 28 10.43 9.14 9.50
C SER A 28 9.94 8.45 8.24
N MET A 29 9.64 7.15 8.35
CA MET A 29 9.03 6.39 7.25
C MET A 29 7.66 6.96 6.87
N GLU A 30 6.83 7.34 7.84
CA GLU A 30 5.55 7.98 7.62
C GLU A 30 5.68 9.24 6.77
N GLU A 31 6.72 10.06 7.01
CA GLU A 31 6.95 11.23 6.19
C GLU A 31 7.25 10.88 4.74
N VAL A 32 8.11 9.89 4.50
CA VAL A 32 8.42 9.43 3.15
C VAL A 32 7.19 8.82 2.48
N SER A 33 6.39 8.03 3.22
CA SER A 33 5.13 7.46 2.75
C SER A 33 4.15 8.55 2.32
N ASP A 34 4.01 9.63 3.09
CA ASP A 34 3.15 10.78 2.75
C ASP A 34 3.63 11.49 1.48
N ARG A 35 4.95 11.73 1.37
CA ARG A 35 5.55 12.29 0.14
C ARG A 35 5.29 11.39 -1.08
N ILE A 36 5.41 10.07 -0.94
CA ILE A 36 5.18 9.10 -2.01
C ILE A 36 3.73 9.10 -2.47
N VAL A 37 2.76 8.99 -1.55
CA VAL A 37 1.35 8.91 -1.96
C VAL A 37 0.89 10.20 -2.62
N ARG A 38 1.32 11.36 -2.12
CA ARG A 38 1.03 12.67 -2.73
C ARG A 38 1.66 12.80 -4.10
N TYR A 39 2.94 12.46 -4.24
CA TYR A 39 3.61 12.45 -5.55
C TYR A 39 2.86 11.59 -6.57
N LEU A 40 2.46 10.37 -6.19
CA LEU A 40 1.70 9.49 -7.09
C LEU A 40 0.32 10.06 -7.43
N TYR A 41 -0.38 10.63 -6.46
CA TYR A 41 -1.70 11.24 -6.68
C TYR A 41 -1.64 12.47 -7.59
N GLU A 42 -0.62 13.32 -7.41
CA GLU A 42 -0.45 14.56 -8.18
C GLU A 42 0.15 14.32 -9.57
N GLN A 43 1.05 13.35 -9.72
CA GLN A 43 1.74 13.13 -10.99
C GLN A 43 0.93 12.32 -11.99
N PHE A 44 -0.03 11.50 -11.56
CA PHE A 44 -0.84 10.71 -12.48
C PHE A 44 -2.20 11.38 -12.72
N VAL A 45 -2.46 11.76 -13.96
CA VAL A 45 -3.65 12.50 -14.39
C VAL A 45 -4.33 11.78 -15.54
N ASP A 46 -5.64 11.97 -15.65
CA ASP A 46 -6.40 11.62 -16.85
C ASP A 46 -6.27 12.77 -17.87
N GLU A 47 -5.57 12.53 -18.98
CA GLU A 47 -5.35 13.53 -20.04
C GLU A 47 -6.65 14.06 -20.64
N GLN A 48 -7.76 13.32 -20.56
CA GLN A 48 -9.03 13.78 -21.12
C GLN A 48 -9.72 14.82 -20.25
N THR A 49 -9.56 14.72 -18.93
CA THR A 49 -10.27 15.55 -17.95
C THR A 49 -9.38 16.50 -17.19
N ASP A 50 -8.05 16.36 -17.30
CA ASP A 50 -7.03 17.09 -16.54
C ASP A 50 -7.23 16.97 -15.02
N ARG A 51 -7.79 15.84 -14.58
CA ARG A 51 -8.04 15.52 -13.16
C ARG A 51 -7.12 14.39 -12.70
N PRO A 52 -6.88 14.25 -11.37
CA PRO A 52 -6.13 13.13 -10.84
C PRO A 52 -6.69 11.79 -11.32
N ALA A 53 -5.81 10.90 -11.80
CA ALA A 53 -6.18 9.59 -12.31
C ALA A 53 -6.62 8.64 -11.18
N PHE A 54 -6.19 8.91 -9.94
CA PHE A 54 -6.57 8.15 -8.76
C PHE A 54 -7.66 8.87 -7.97
N ALA A 55 -8.60 8.11 -7.41
CA ALA A 55 -9.51 8.62 -6.39
C ALA A 55 -8.90 8.53 -4.99
N LEU A 56 -8.03 7.54 -4.77
CA LEU A 56 -7.41 7.25 -3.49
C LEU A 56 -6.08 6.52 -3.69
N VAL A 57 -5.04 6.97 -2.98
CA VAL A 57 -3.73 6.32 -2.89
C VAL A 57 -3.40 6.09 -1.43
N ARG A 58 -3.03 4.86 -1.07
CA ARG A 58 -2.70 4.49 0.32
C ARG A 58 -1.38 3.76 0.41
N PHE A 59 -0.59 4.07 1.44
CA PHE A 59 0.65 3.39 1.78
C PHE A 59 0.46 2.62 3.08
N PHE A 60 0.69 1.32 3.03
CA PHE A 60 0.65 0.42 4.18
C PHE A 60 2.02 -0.16 4.47
N LYS A 61 2.24 -0.50 5.74
CA LYS A 61 3.36 -1.31 6.22
C LYS A 61 2.87 -2.36 7.20
N THR A 62 3.43 -3.57 7.16
CA THR A 62 3.26 -4.50 8.29
C THR A 62 4.09 -4.04 9.48
N HIS A 63 3.46 -3.99 10.63
CA HIS A 63 3.99 -3.43 11.87
C HIS A 63 3.57 -4.31 13.05
N LEU A 64 4.38 -4.41 14.09
CA LEU A 64 4.03 -5.19 15.27
C LEU A 64 3.00 -4.42 16.11
N TYR A 65 2.01 -5.14 16.63
CA TYR A 65 0.97 -4.55 17.46
C TYR A 65 1.54 -3.79 18.67
N GLY A 66 2.53 -4.36 19.35
CA GLY A 66 3.18 -3.76 20.51
C GLY A 66 3.96 -2.46 20.21
N GLU A 67 4.26 -2.20 18.94
CA GLU A 67 4.99 -1.01 18.47
C GLU A 67 4.07 0.07 17.88
N LEU A 68 2.77 -0.21 17.78
CA LEU A 68 1.78 0.77 17.31
C LEU A 68 1.61 1.93 18.30
N GLU A 69 1.21 3.09 17.78
CA GLU A 69 0.75 4.21 18.61
C GLU A 69 -0.45 3.80 19.48
N ALA A 70 -0.54 4.36 20.69
CA ALA A 70 -1.58 3.99 21.66
C ALA A 70 -3.01 4.13 21.12
N SER A 71 -3.27 5.15 20.29
CA SER A 71 -4.57 5.35 19.64
C SER A 71 -4.93 4.21 18.69
N LEU A 72 -3.95 3.64 17.99
CA LEU A 72 -4.14 2.52 17.08
C LEU A 72 -4.35 1.20 17.82
N GLN A 73 -3.63 0.99 18.93
CA GLN A 73 -3.87 -0.17 19.81
C GLN A 73 -5.28 -0.14 20.40
N GLN A 74 -5.72 1.04 20.88
CA GLN A 74 -7.06 1.23 21.44
C GLN A 74 -8.17 0.86 20.45
N HIS A 75 -8.04 1.28 19.18
CA HIS A 75 -9.00 0.93 18.13
C HIS A 75 -9.14 -0.60 17.95
N LEU A 76 -8.05 -1.36 18.03
CA LEU A 76 -8.10 -2.82 17.91
C LEU A 76 -8.69 -3.49 19.17
N THR A 77 -8.33 -3.02 20.36
CA THR A 77 -8.90 -3.56 21.62
C THR A 77 -10.39 -3.26 21.79
N ALA A 78 -10.90 -2.19 21.19
CA ALA A 78 -12.34 -1.92 21.20
C ALA A 78 -13.14 -2.94 20.36
N ALA A 79 -12.49 -3.60 19.40
CA ALA A 79 -13.13 -4.55 18.48
C ALA A 79 -13.06 -6.01 18.96
N SER A 80 -12.21 -6.34 19.94
CA SER A 80 -12.07 -7.70 20.50
C SER A 80 -11.79 -7.63 22.01
N PRO A 81 -12.50 -8.40 22.85
CA PRO A 81 -12.32 -8.37 24.31
C PRO A 81 -10.95 -8.88 24.77
N ASP A 82 -10.29 -9.73 23.96
CA ASP A 82 -8.95 -10.24 24.27
C ASP A 82 -7.85 -9.31 23.75
N GLN A 83 -6.87 -9.02 24.62
CA GLN A 83 -5.73 -8.19 24.27
C GLN A 83 -4.85 -8.90 23.22
N PRO A 84 -4.58 -8.29 22.07
CA PRO A 84 -3.69 -8.88 21.06
C PRO A 84 -2.26 -9.05 21.60
N SER A 85 -1.58 -10.08 21.11
CA SER A 85 -0.16 -10.28 21.41
C SER A 85 0.70 -9.17 20.80
N ASP A 86 1.73 -8.71 21.51
CA ASP A 86 2.64 -7.65 21.02
C ASP A 86 3.33 -8.01 19.70
N VAL A 87 3.55 -9.30 19.45
CA VAL A 87 4.19 -9.78 18.22
C VAL A 87 3.21 -9.95 17.05
N LEU A 88 1.92 -9.67 17.24
CA LEU A 88 0.93 -9.71 16.18
C LEU A 88 1.30 -8.73 15.06
N LYS A 89 1.38 -9.22 13.82
CA LYS A 89 1.55 -8.37 12.64
C LYS A 89 0.23 -7.68 12.29
N CYS A 90 0.29 -6.37 12.10
CA CYS A 90 -0.82 -5.55 11.65
C CYS A 90 -0.45 -4.84 10.35
N LEU A 91 -1.34 -4.87 9.36
CA LEU A 91 -1.22 -4.01 8.18
C LEU A 91 -1.67 -2.60 8.58
N THR A 92 -0.71 -1.68 8.64
CA THR A 92 -0.87 -0.35 9.24
C THR A 92 -0.76 0.73 8.17
N LEU A 93 -1.72 1.65 8.12
CA LEU A 93 -1.75 2.77 7.20
C LEU A 93 -0.75 3.84 7.65
N LEU A 94 0.29 4.07 6.85
CA LEU A 94 1.27 5.13 7.11
C LEU A 94 0.92 6.44 6.41
N ALA A 95 0.29 6.37 5.23
CA ALA A 95 -0.11 7.55 4.49
C ALA A 95 -1.31 7.30 3.57
N THR A 96 -2.08 8.36 3.32
CA THR A 96 -3.25 8.34 2.46
C THR A 96 -3.48 9.72 1.83
N VAL A 97 -3.93 9.74 0.58
CA VAL A 97 -4.36 10.93 -0.14
C VAL A 97 -5.49 10.55 -1.10
N GLY A 98 -6.49 11.41 -1.25
CA GLY A 98 -7.60 11.13 -2.15
C GLY A 98 -8.61 12.26 -2.28
N ASP A 99 -9.64 12.00 -3.07
CA ASP A 99 -10.64 12.99 -3.47
C ASP A 99 -11.46 13.54 -2.28
N GLN A 100 -11.61 12.78 -1.20
CA GLN A 100 -12.33 13.22 0.00
C GLN A 100 -11.38 13.82 1.06
N PRO A 101 -11.77 14.91 1.75
CA PRO A 101 -10.95 15.52 2.82
C PRO A 101 -10.50 14.52 3.90
N ALA A 102 -11.37 13.60 4.30
CA ALA A 102 -11.07 12.57 5.30
C ALA A 102 -9.96 11.60 4.87
N TRP A 103 -9.71 11.44 3.57
CA TRP A 103 -8.68 10.54 3.04
C TRP A 103 -7.30 11.18 2.93
N ASN A 104 -7.17 12.47 3.23
CA ASN A 104 -5.92 13.23 3.11
C ASN A 104 -5.08 13.27 4.39
N SER A 105 -5.52 12.54 5.41
CA SER A 105 -4.81 12.32 6.67
C SER A 105 -5.12 10.93 7.21
N ARG A 106 -4.11 10.18 7.64
CA ARG A 106 -4.34 8.86 8.24
C ARG A 106 -5.16 8.96 9.53
N TYR A 107 -5.04 10.04 10.29
CA TYR A 107 -5.78 10.25 11.54
C TYR A 107 -7.28 10.45 11.31
N ALA A 108 -7.66 10.96 10.14
CA ALA A 108 -9.06 11.18 9.75
C ALA A 108 -9.61 10.06 8.85
N SER A 109 -8.76 9.18 8.33
CA SER A 109 -9.17 8.11 7.43
C SER A 109 -9.92 7.03 8.21
N GLU A 110 -11.24 7.13 8.22
CA GLU A 110 -12.11 6.10 8.79
C GLU A 110 -12.00 4.79 8.01
N GLY A 111 -11.88 3.68 8.76
CA GLY A 111 -11.71 2.34 8.21
C GLY A 111 -10.28 2.05 7.71
N HIS A 112 -9.79 0.84 7.99
CA HIS A 112 -8.50 0.31 7.52
C HIS A 112 -7.25 1.09 7.98
N GLN A 113 -7.31 1.86 9.07
CA GLN A 113 -6.09 2.44 9.68
C GLN A 113 -5.13 1.35 10.14
N VAL A 114 -5.67 0.29 10.75
CA VAL A 114 -4.92 -0.89 11.16
C VAL A 114 -5.79 -2.12 10.93
N ILE A 115 -5.21 -3.14 10.31
CA ILE A 115 -5.87 -4.42 10.05
C ILE A 115 -5.03 -5.53 10.69
N PRO A 116 -5.56 -6.25 11.69
CA PRO A 116 -4.83 -7.32 12.34
C PRO A 116 -4.68 -8.52 11.39
N LEU A 117 -3.45 -9.00 11.21
CA LEU A 117 -3.16 -10.22 10.46
C LEU A 117 -2.96 -11.34 11.48
N ALA A 118 -4.04 -11.76 12.15
CA ALA A 118 -3.95 -12.66 13.30
C ALA A 118 -3.86 -14.14 12.93
N SER A 119 -4.37 -14.53 11.76
CA SER A 119 -4.24 -15.89 11.25
C SER A 119 -4.51 -15.92 9.74
N GLU A 120 -4.15 -17.01 9.08
CA GLU A 120 -4.49 -17.23 7.67
C GLU A 120 -6.01 -17.21 7.44
N GLN A 121 -6.79 -17.70 8.41
CA GLN A 121 -8.25 -17.70 8.34
C GLN A 121 -8.81 -16.28 8.35
N ILE A 122 -8.27 -15.40 9.21
CA ILE A 122 -8.69 -13.99 9.27
C ILE A 122 -8.28 -13.25 8.00
N VAL A 123 -7.09 -13.54 7.46
CA VAL A 123 -6.65 -13.00 6.17
C VAL A 123 -7.57 -13.46 5.03
N ALA A 124 -7.97 -14.73 5.02
CA ALA A 124 -8.87 -15.30 4.01
C ALA A 124 -10.27 -14.65 4.00
N GLN A 125 -10.69 -14.05 5.11
CA GLN A 125 -11.95 -13.28 5.20
C GLN A 125 -11.87 -11.90 4.54
N SER A 126 -10.67 -11.43 4.20
CA SER A 126 -10.45 -10.20 3.43
C SER A 126 -9.94 -10.54 2.02
N PRO A 127 -10.83 -10.59 1.01
CA PRO A 127 -10.46 -10.98 -0.34
C PRO A 127 -9.35 -10.12 -0.94
N MET A 128 -9.35 -8.81 -0.67
CA MET A 128 -8.33 -7.90 -1.18
C MET A 128 -6.95 -8.21 -0.58
N ILE A 129 -6.87 -8.42 0.74
CA ILE A 129 -5.59 -8.68 1.42
C ILE A 129 -5.03 -10.03 1.00
N SER A 130 -5.90 -11.04 0.94
CA SER A 130 -5.52 -12.37 0.42
C SER A 130 -4.96 -12.29 -1.00
N GLN A 131 -5.60 -11.51 -1.88
CA GLN A 131 -5.10 -11.31 -3.23
C GLN A 131 -3.81 -10.51 -3.29
N LEU A 132 -3.65 -9.51 -2.44
CA LEU A 132 -2.42 -8.74 -2.35
C LEU A 132 -1.23 -9.64 -2.00
N ILE A 133 -1.36 -10.43 -0.94
CA ILE A 133 -0.31 -11.36 -0.48
C ILE A 133 0.03 -12.35 -1.60
N LYS A 134 -0.98 -13.01 -2.16
CA LYS A 134 -0.81 -14.01 -3.22
C LYS A 134 -0.17 -13.41 -4.49
N GLN A 135 -0.65 -12.26 -4.95
CA GLN A 135 -0.14 -11.62 -6.17
C GLN A 135 1.24 -10.99 -5.98
N PHE A 136 1.63 -10.69 -4.73
CA PHE A 136 3.01 -10.32 -4.41
C PHE A 136 3.97 -11.53 -4.48
N GLY A 137 3.46 -12.75 -4.64
CA GLY A 137 4.25 -13.99 -4.66
C GLY A 137 4.66 -14.43 -3.26
N LEU A 138 3.90 -14.03 -2.25
CA LEU A 138 4.13 -14.36 -0.85
C LEU A 138 3.15 -15.45 -0.39
N GLU A 139 3.65 -16.32 0.49
CA GLU A 139 2.79 -17.20 1.28
C GLU A 139 2.29 -16.44 2.51
N THR A 140 1.03 -16.67 2.91
CA THR A 140 0.43 -15.98 4.07
C THR A 140 1.24 -16.22 5.34
N SER A 141 1.70 -17.45 5.57
CA SER A 141 2.60 -17.80 6.68
C SER A 141 3.85 -16.93 6.73
N SER A 142 4.47 -16.61 5.59
CA SER A 142 5.66 -15.75 5.51
C SER A 142 5.37 -14.29 5.86
N VAL A 143 4.13 -13.83 5.68
CA VAL A 143 3.67 -12.50 6.10
C VAL A 143 3.42 -12.43 7.60
N LEU A 144 2.81 -13.49 8.14
CA LEU A 144 2.45 -13.61 9.55
C LEU A 144 3.68 -13.86 10.43
N SER A 145 4.61 -14.69 9.97
CA SER A 145 5.80 -15.11 10.71
C SER A 145 6.93 -15.41 9.70
N PRO A 146 7.67 -14.38 9.26
CA PRO A 146 8.75 -14.57 8.30
C PRO A 146 9.90 -15.39 8.91
N ASP A 147 10.36 -16.40 8.18
CA ASP A 147 11.55 -17.18 8.53
C ASP A 147 12.81 -16.38 8.20
N PRO A 148 13.66 -16.04 9.19
CA PRO A 148 14.90 -15.31 8.97
C PRO A 148 15.82 -15.93 7.91
N GLU A 149 15.83 -17.25 7.78
CA GLU A 149 16.69 -17.96 6.83
C GLU A 149 16.20 -17.81 5.38
N LEU A 150 14.91 -17.53 5.18
CA LEU A 150 14.28 -17.38 3.86
C LEU A 150 14.06 -15.92 3.44
N LEU A 151 14.40 -14.96 4.30
CA LEU A 151 14.18 -13.53 4.03
C LEU A 151 14.86 -13.05 2.75
N VAL A 152 16.09 -13.51 2.48
CA VAL A 152 16.86 -13.10 1.28
C VAL A 152 16.12 -13.51 0.00
N ASP A 153 15.56 -14.72 -0.05
CA ASP A 153 14.82 -15.21 -1.21
C ASP A 153 13.48 -14.49 -1.38
N LEU A 154 12.81 -14.18 -0.27
CA LEU A 154 11.56 -13.42 -0.26
C LEU A 154 11.76 -11.97 -0.70
N GLU A 155 12.87 -11.34 -0.30
CA GLU A 155 13.25 -10.00 -0.76
C GLU A 155 13.43 -9.92 -2.28
N GLN A 156 13.94 -10.97 -2.91
CA GLN A 156 14.11 -11.02 -4.38
C GLN A 156 12.79 -11.28 -5.11
N LYS A 157 11.87 -12.05 -4.50
CA LYS A 157 10.59 -12.43 -5.10
C LYS A 157 9.49 -11.37 -4.96
N THR A 158 9.65 -10.38 -4.10
CA THR A 158 8.54 -9.51 -3.66
C THR A 158 8.27 -8.27 -4.52
N PHE A 159 9.07 -7.99 -5.55
CA PHE A 159 8.79 -6.89 -6.49
C PHE A 159 7.71 -7.26 -7.50
N ASN A 160 6.51 -7.48 -6.99
CA ASN A 160 5.34 -7.88 -7.74
C ASN A 160 4.20 -6.87 -7.57
N VAL A 161 3.15 -7.05 -8.37
CA VAL A 161 1.99 -6.18 -8.39
C VAL A 161 0.71 -6.97 -8.18
N PHE A 162 -0.19 -6.40 -7.38
CA PHE A 162 -1.58 -6.78 -7.26
C PHE A 162 -2.36 -5.97 -8.30
N HIS A 163 -3.06 -6.61 -9.22
CA HIS A 163 -3.79 -5.89 -10.27
C HIS A 163 -5.21 -6.44 -10.46
N VAL A 164 -6.18 -5.54 -10.29
CA VAL A 164 -7.59 -5.75 -10.60
C VAL A 164 -7.94 -4.88 -11.81
N PRO A 165 -8.01 -5.46 -13.03
CA PRO A 165 -8.21 -4.67 -14.25
C PRO A 165 -9.60 -4.03 -14.34
N ALA A 166 -10.62 -4.67 -13.73
CA ALA A 166 -11.97 -4.15 -13.62
C ALA A 166 -12.43 -4.21 -12.16
N ALA A 167 -12.62 -3.06 -11.51
CA ALA A 167 -12.99 -2.98 -10.09
C ALA A 167 -14.50 -3.17 -9.86
N ILE A 168 -15.34 -2.71 -10.79
CA ILE A 168 -16.79 -2.89 -10.72
C ILE A 168 -17.13 -4.38 -10.74
N ALA A 169 -17.98 -4.80 -9.81
CA ALA A 169 -18.40 -6.19 -9.60
C ALA A 169 -17.25 -7.18 -9.28
N SER A 170 -16.04 -6.68 -9.01
CA SER A 170 -14.91 -7.52 -8.63
C SER A 170 -15.09 -8.04 -7.20
N PRO A 171 -15.01 -9.36 -6.97
CA PRO A 171 -15.10 -9.93 -5.61
C PRO A 171 -13.89 -9.55 -4.74
N TYR A 172 -12.82 -9.02 -5.35
CA TYR A 172 -11.59 -8.63 -4.66
C TYR A 172 -11.64 -7.20 -4.12
N VAL A 173 -12.66 -6.43 -4.47
CA VAL A 173 -12.86 -5.05 -3.99
C VAL A 173 -14.30 -4.95 -3.47
N PRO A 174 -14.57 -5.34 -2.22
CA PRO A 174 -15.94 -5.59 -1.76
C PRO A 174 -16.81 -4.33 -1.62
N ALA A 175 -16.20 -3.17 -1.40
CA ALA A 175 -16.88 -1.90 -1.11
C ALA A 175 -17.52 -1.25 -2.35
N GLN A 176 -18.45 -1.97 -3.00
CA GLN A 176 -18.97 -1.61 -4.32
C GLN A 176 -19.86 -0.37 -4.29
N GLN A 177 -20.79 -0.30 -3.33
CA GLN A 177 -21.84 0.74 -3.30
C GLN A 177 -21.37 2.02 -2.60
N GLU A 178 -20.46 1.88 -1.65
CA GLU A 178 -19.96 2.94 -0.79
C GLU A 178 -18.66 3.58 -1.32
N PHE A 179 -17.92 2.88 -2.20
CA PHE A 179 -16.61 3.34 -2.66
C PHE A 179 -16.38 3.14 -4.16
N VAL A 180 -16.45 1.92 -4.70
CA VAL A 180 -16.06 1.63 -6.09
C VAL A 180 -16.93 2.39 -7.10
N ILE A 181 -18.25 2.26 -7.00
CA ILE A 181 -19.19 2.89 -7.93
C ILE A 181 -19.23 4.41 -7.74
N PRO A 182 -19.40 4.96 -6.51
CA PRO A 182 -19.47 6.42 -6.33
C PRO A 182 -18.20 7.16 -6.71
N CYS A 183 -17.03 6.54 -6.51
CA CYS A 183 -15.74 7.17 -6.83
C CYS A 183 -15.28 6.88 -8.27
N GLY A 184 -16.07 6.15 -9.05
CA GLY A 184 -15.75 5.81 -10.44
C GLY A 184 -14.49 4.95 -10.58
N ILE A 185 -14.23 4.04 -9.62
CA ILE A 185 -13.03 3.20 -9.66
C ILE A 185 -13.17 2.19 -10.80
N GLN A 186 -12.28 2.28 -11.78
CA GLN A 186 -12.23 1.38 -12.93
C GLN A 186 -11.24 0.24 -12.69
N SER A 187 -10.10 0.51 -12.05
CA SER A 187 -9.04 -0.46 -11.82
C SER A 187 -8.34 -0.23 -10.48
N VAL A 188 -7.80 -1.30 -9.89
CA VAL A 188 -7.00 -1.22 -8.66
C VAL A 188 -5.62 -1.82 -8.91
N LEU A 189 -4.58 -1.09 -8.52
CA LEU A 189 -3.20 -1.53 -8.61
C LEU A 189 -2.53 -1.40 -7.24
N GLY A 190 -1.99 -2.51 -6.74
CA GLY A 190 -1.13 -2.55 -5.57
C GLY A 190 0.29 -2.89 -5.98
N PHE A 191 1.29 -2.26 -5.38
CA PHE A 191 2.69 -2.59 -5.59
C PHE A 191 3.49 -2.37 -4.30
N GLY A 192 4.58 -3.10 -4.11
CA GLY A 192 5.30 -3.03 -2.86
C GLY A 192 6.39 -4.07 -2.76
N GLY A 193 6.81 -4.40 -1.54
CA GLY A 193 7.80 -5.44 -1.33
C GLY A 193 8.17 -5.64 0.12
N MET A 194 9.01 -6.64 0.37
CA MET A 194 9.54 -6.92 1.70
C MET A 194 10.79 -6.08 1.97
N LEU A 195 10.87 -5.51 3.15
CA LEU A 195 12.03 -4.81 3.71
C LEU A 195 12.96 -5.80 4.45
N PRO A 196 14.24 -5.45 4.68
CA PRO A 196 15.18 -6.32 5.39
C PRO A 196 14.81 -6.68 6.83
N SER A 197 13.88 -5.98 7.46
CA SER A 197 13.30 -6.38 8.75
C SER A 197 12.27 -7.51 8.63
N GLY A 198 11.92 -7.97 7.43
CA GLY A 198 10.77 -8.85 7.17
C GLY A 198 9.42 -8.13 7.25
N ASN A 199 9.39 -6.80 7.30
CA ASN A 199 8.16 -6.03 7.15
C ASN A 199 7.84 -5.84 5.68
N ILE A 200 6.55 -5.81 5.34
CA ILE A 200 6.08 -5.62 3.96
C ILE A 200 5.55 -4.21 3.85
N ILE A 201 5.88 -3.53 2.76
CA ILE A 201 5.23 -2.29 2.35
C ILE A 201 4.32 -2.57 1.16
N ALA A 202 3.20 -1.86 1.09
CA ALA A 202 2.29 -1.92 -0.05
C ALA A 202 1.67 -0.54 -0.31
N VAL A 203 1.77 -0.08 -1.55
CA VAL A 203 1.07 1.10 -2.06
C VAL A 203 -0.11 0.64 -2.90
N ILE A 204 -1.32 1.09 -2.56
CA ILE A 204 -2.57 0.72 -3.23
C ILE A 204 -3.14 1.95 -3.92
N LEU A 205 -3.43 1.81 -5.21
CA LEU A 205 -3.91 2.82 -6.12
C LEU A 205 -5.32 2.45 -6.58
N PHE A 206 -6.30 3.28 -6.25
CA PHE A 206 -7.68 3.14 -6.72
C PHE A 206 -7.90 4.10 -7.89
N SER A 207 -7.83 3.56 -9.11
CA SER A 207 -7.78 4.32 -10.35
C SER A 207 -9.17 4.57 -10.93
N LYS A 208 -9.42 5.82 -11.32
CA LYS A 208 -10.59 6.27 -12.08
C LYS A 208 -10.46 6.01 -13.58
N VAL A 209 -9.29 5.57 -14.03
CA VAL A 209 -8.99 5.17 -15.41
C VAL A 209 -8.57 3.69 -15.47
N PRO A 210 -8.75 3.00 -16.61
CA PRO A 210 -8.33 1.61 -16.72
C PRO A 210 -6.81 1.50 -16.71
N ILE A 211 -6.28 0.47 -16.05
CA ILE A 211 -4.86 0.15 -16.05
C ILE A 211 -4.65 -1.12 -16.87
N SER A 212 -3.82 -1.04 -17.90
CA SER A 212 -3.46 -2.22 -18.69
C SER A 212 -2.52 -3.13 -17.90
N ARG A 213 -2.49 -4.44 -18.22
CA ARG A 213 -1.52 -5.36 -17.59
C ARG A 213 -0.07 -4.91 -17.79
N ASN A 214 0.25 -4.41 -18.99
CA ASN A 214 1.59 -3.91 -19.31
C ASN A 214 1.95 -2.69 -18.44
N THR A 215 1.02 -1.75 -18.25
CA THR A 215 1.20 -0.60 -17.34
C THR A 215 1.39 -1.10 -15.91
N ALA A 216 0.56 -2.02 -15.43
CA ALA A 216 0.68 -2.58 -14.09
C ALA A 216 2.04 -3.25 -13.86
N ASP A 217 2.54 -4.03 -14.84
CA ASP A 217 3.85 -4.68 -14.71
C ASP A 217 5.03 -3.68 -14.63
N MET A 218 4.89 -2.46 -15.18
CA MET A 218 5.89 -1.38 -15.00
C MET A 218 6.02 -0.91 -13.54
N PHE A 219 4.96 -1.07 -12.72
CA PHE A 219 5.00 -0.69 -11.30
C PHE A 219 5.84 -1.63 -10.44
N LYS A 220 6.28 -2.80 -10.96
CA LYS A 220 7.29 -3.64 -10.29
C LYS A 220 8.60 -2.87 -10.07
N THR A 221 9.01 -2.09 -11.07
CA THR A 221 10.19 -1.23 -10.96
C THR A 221 9.96 -0.07 -10.01
N LEU A 222 8.75 0.50 -10.00
CA LEU A 222 8.40 1.55 -9.04
C LEU A 222 8.37 1.03 -7.61
N ALA A 223 7.99 -0.23 -7.39
CA ALA A 223 8.07 -0.89 -6.08
C ALA A 223 9.49 -0.92 -5.53
N LEU A 224 10.49 -1.21 -6.37
CA LEU A 224 11.90 -1.15 -5.98
C LEU A 224 12.30 0.27 -5.56
N ASN A 225 11.96 1.29 -6.37
CA ASN A 225 12.30 2.68 -6.06
C ASN A 225 11.62 3.17 -4.77
N THR A 226 10.35 2.80 -4.56
CA THR A 226 9.61 3.05 -3.33
C THR A 226 10.27 2.37 -2.13
N LYS A 227 10.67 1.10 -2.25
CA LYS A 227 11.45 0.38 -1.21
C LYS A 227 12.72 1.15 -0.88
N MET A 228 13.49 1.59 -1.88
CA MET A 228 14.73 2.34 -1.66
C MET A 228 14.52 3.66 -0.92
N ALA A 229 13.42 4.35 -1.19
CA ALA A 229 13.10 5.62 -0.53
C ALA A 229 12.82 5.45 0.97
N VAL A 230 12.13 4.36 1.36
CA VAL A 230 11.77 4.10 2.76
C VAL A 230 12.80 3.25 3.52
N LEU A 231 13.72 2.60 2.82
CA LEU A 231 14.72 1.69 3.38
C LEU A 231 15.52 2.28 4.56
N PRO A 232 15.96 3.56 4.55
CA PRO A 232 16.69 4.13 5.69
C PRO A 232 15.93 4.07 7.02
N PHE A 233 14.61 3.94 6.98
CA PHE A 233 13.73 3.96 8.14
C PHE A 233 13.24 2.57 8.54
N ASP A 234 13.62 1.50 7.84
CA ASP A 234 13.10 0.14 8.07
C ASP A 234 13.24 -0.33 9.53
N ARG A 235 14.38 -0.03 10.13
CA ARG A 235 14.68 -0.29 11.56
C ARG A 235 14.82 1.00 12.38
N GLY A 236 14.31 2.11 11.84
CA GLY A 236 14.44 3.45 12.41
C GLY A 236 13.10 4.03 12.85
N THR A 237 12.98 5.35 12.79
CA THR A 237 11.75 6.06 13.14
C THR A 237 10.65 5.82 12.11
N ILE A 238 9.58 5.12 12.52
CA ILE A 238 8.45 4.81 11.64
C ILE A 238 7.43 5.94 11.62
N PHE A 239 6.96 6.36 12.80
CA PHE A 239 5.93 7.39 12.93
C PHE A 239 6.53 8.78 13.16
N ARG A 240 5.87 9.82 12.67
CA ARG A 240 6.20 11.21 13.02
C ARG A 240 5.96 11.42 14.52
N LYS A 241 6.79 12.25 15.15
CA LYS A 241 6.61 12.67 16.55
C LYS A 241 5.66 13.86 16.64
#